data_AF-X1TWH4-F1
#
_entry.id   AF-X1TWH4-F1
#
_cell.length_a   1.000
_cell.length_b   1.000
_cell.length_c   1.000
_cell.angle_alpha   90.00
_cell.angle_beta   90.00
_cell.angle_gamma   90.00
#
_symmetry.space_group_name_H-M   'P 1'
#
loop_
_entity.id
_entity.type
_entity.pdbx_description
1 polymer ?
#
loop_
_entity_poly.entity_id
_entity_poly.type
_entity_poly.pdbx_seq_one_letter_code
_entity_poly.pdbx_strand_id
1 'polypeptide(L)'
;RQIAGDPKRLLLRSGTTQNRVLKKRTQMNSCITGLQWGDEGKGKVVDILAEHSDIVVRYSGGANAGHTVVIGDNTFALHLLPSGSVRPNVDCVIGNGVVVDPDTLVKEIETLAQKNITLTKRLFISENAHVVLDYHKKEDQLREESLGKNKLGTTIRGIGPCYADKVGRSYAIRMADLRKLEKLKAKLKTIVEYKNKIFAALYNAEPMNADDIFEKCKSYADKLLPLTIDTTELLHKSIANGKSILFEGAQGSLLDLDHGTFPFVTSSNASPLGMPAGCGVP
;
A
#
# COMPACT_ATOMS: atom_id res chain seq x y z
N ARG A 1 -62.57 59.66 3.54
CA ARG A 1 -61.39 59.13 4.26
C ARG A 1 -60.90 57.94 3.41
N GLN A 2 -60.11 58.08 2.33
CA GLN A 2 -58.71 58.56 2.26
C GLN A 2 -57.92 58.03 3.47
N ILE A 3 -56.83 57.28 3.35
CA ILE A 3 -55.63 57.54 2.53
C ILE A 3 -54.92 56.21 2.20
N ALA A 4 -54.30 56.17 1.02
CA ALA A 4 -53.41 55.14 0.48
C ALA A 4 -52.08 54.98 1.27
N GLY A 5 -51.50 53.78 1.27
CA GLY A 5 -50.20 53.48 1.88
C GLY A 5 -49.25 52.74 0.92
N ASP A 6 -48.67 53.52 0.02
CA ASP A 6 -47.41 53.41 -0.74
C ASP A 6 -46.67 52.05 -0.90
N PRO A 7 -46.52 51.54 -2.14
CA PRO A 7 -45.66 50.42 -2.49
C PRO A 7 -44.24 50.91 -2.87
N LYS A 8 -43.44 51.41 -1.91
CA LYS A 8 -42.01 51.73 -2.12
C LYS A 8 -41.28 52.14 -0.83
N ARG A 9 -40.98 51.19 0.08
CA ARG A 9 -39.90 51.38 1.07
C ARG A 9 -39.48 50.10 1.79
N LEU A 10 -38.70 49.26 1.10
CA LEU A 10 -37.61 48.53 1.76
C LEU A 10 -36.56 48.13 0.71
N LEU A 11 -35.88 49.15 0.17
CA LEU A 11 -34.62 48.96 -0.52
C LEU A 11 -33.48 49.11 0.50
N LEU A 12 -32.57 48.13 0.46
CA LEU A 12 -31.17 48.17 0.90
C LEU A 12 -30.87 47.96 2.39
N ARG A 13 -30.70 46.69 2.77
CA ARG A 13 -29.47 46.26 3.44
C ARG A 13 -28.86 45.06 2.72
N SER A 14 -27.71 45.33 2.11
CA SER A 14 -26.70 44.41 1.64
C SER A 14 -26.38 43.29 2.64
N GLY A 15 -26.26 42.06 2.16
CA GLY A 15 -25.80 40.94 2.98
C GLY A 15 -25.92 39.60 2.28
N THR A 16 -25.07 39.38 1.27
CA THR A 16 -24.52 38.07 0.87
C THR A 16 -25.17 36.83 1.50
N THR A 17 -26.17 36.27 0.84
CA THR A 17 -26.62 34.89 1.09
C THR A 17 -26.92 34.17 -0.24
N GLN A 18 -26.08 34.44 -1.25
CA GLN A 18 -25.97 33.58 -2.42
C GLN A 18 -24.70 32.74 -2.30
N ASN A 19 -24.86 31.44 -2.53
CA ASN A 19 -23.81 30.44 -2.72
C ASN A 19 -23.08 29.93 -1.47
N ARG A 20 -23.84 29.32 -0.56
CA ARG A 20 -23.33 28.15 0.19
C ARG A 20 -24.24 26.94 -0.03
N VAL A 21 -24.49 26.62 -1.30
CA VAL A 21 -24.69 25.21 -1.67
C VAL A 21 -23.33 24.56 -1.44
N LEU A 22 -23.07 24.16 -0.20
CA LEU A 22 -22.08 23.14 0.09
C LEU A 22 -22.49 21.97 -0.81
N LYS A 23 -21.74 21.77 -1.91
CA LYS A 23 -21.73 20.46 -2.58
C LYS A 23 -21.43 19.47 -1.47
N LYS A 24 -22.45 18.81 -0.93
CA LYS A 24 -22.27 17.53 -0.27
C LYS A 24 -21.59 16.69 -1.34
N ARG A 25 -20.27 16.58 -1.30
CA ARG A 25 -19.57 15.53 -2.04
C ARG A 25 -20.25 14.26 -1.53
N THR A 26 -21.03 13.62 -2.40
CA THR A 26 -21.55 12.29 -2.12
C THR A 26 -20.35 11.45 -1.75
N GLN A 27 -20.42 10.83 -0.57
CA GLN A 27 -19.40 9.90 -0.11
C GLN A 27 -19.19 8.86 -1.19
N MET A 28 -18.03 8.88 -1.82
CA MET A 28 -17.69 7.99 -2.94
C MET A 28 -16.46 7.19 -2.52
N ASN A 29 -16.70 5.90 -2.26
CA ASN A 29 -15.65 4.92 -2.07
C ASN A 29 -15.58 4.10 -3.35
N SER A 30 -14.41 4.08 -3.98
CA SER A 30 -14.20 3.45 -5.29
C SER A 30 -13.02 2.51 -5.24
N CYS A 31 -13.11 1.35 -5.90
CA CYS A 31 -11.99 0.44 -6.08
C CYS A 31 -11.61 0.39 -7.56
N ILE A 32 -10.32 0.51 -7.85
CA ILE A 32 -9.77 0.33 -9.20
C ILE A 32 -8.97 -0.96 -9.21
N THR A 33 -9.37 -1.87 -10.09
CA THR A 33 -8.72 -3.17 -10.28
C THR A 33 -8.41 -3.39 -11.76
N GLY A 34 -7.44 -4.25 -12.02
CA GLY A 34 -7.11 -4.71 -13.37
C GLY A 34 -7.98 -5.91 -13.70
N LEU A 35 -8.45 -6.00 -14.94
CA LEU A 35 -9.30 -7.12 -15.37
C LEU A 35 -8.50 -8.21 -16.09
N GLN A 36 -7.21 -8.00 -16.35
CA GLN A 36 -6.34 -8.90 -17.11
C GLN A 36 -5.18 -9.38 -16.23
N TRP A 37 -3.98 -9.55 -16.82
CA TRP A 37 -2.77 -10.00 -16.14
C TRP A 37 -1.87 -8.85 -15.64
N GLY A 38 -2.44 -7.67 -15.36
CA GLY A 38 -1.66 -6.49 -15.00
C GLY A 38 -1.33 -5.59 -16.19
N ASP A 39 -0.69 -4.45 -15.90
CA ASP A 39 -0.26 -3.43 -16.86
C ASP A 39 -1.33 -2.87 -17.83
N GLU A 40 -2.60 -2.93 -17.44
CA GLU A 40 -3.74 -2.42 -18.22
C GLU A 40 -3.85 -0.87 -18.20
N GLY A 41 -2.82 -0.17 -17.72
CA GLY A 41 -2.84 1.28 -17.55
C GLY A 41 -3.65 1.77 -16.34
N LYS A 42 -3.92 0.90 -15.35
CA LYS A 42 -4.62 1.27 -14.09
C LYS A 42 -4.08 2.54 -13.46
N GLY A 43 -2.74 2.70 -13.43
CA GLY A 43 -2.09 3.86 -12.84
C GLY A 43 -2.60 5.20 -13.38
N LYS A 44 -2.95 5.28 -14.68
CA LYS A 44 -3.53 6.49 -15.27
C LYS A 44 -4.93 6.79 -14.74
N VAL A 45 -5.76 5.76 -14.59
CA VAL A 45 -7.12 5.89 -14.05
C VAL A 45 -7.07 6.25 -12.57
N VAL A 46 -6.21 5.57 -11.81
CA VAL A 46 -5.98 5.86 -10.39
C VAL A 46 -5.47 7.27 -10.22
N ASP A 47 -4.54 7.73 -11.05
CA ASP A 47 -4.01 9.10 -10.98
C ASP A 47 -5.10 10.16 -11.17
N ILE A 48 -5.96 10.01 -12.18
CA ILE A 48 -7.10 10.92 -12.41
C ILE A 48 -8.06 10.93 -11.23
N LEU A 49 -8.39 9.76 -10.67
CA LEU A 49 -9.35 9.65 -9.56
C LEU A 49 -8.74 10.06 -8.22
N ALA A 50 -7.43 9.89 -8.05
CA ALA A 50 -6.70 10.26 -6.84
C ALA A 50 -6.77 11.78 -6.59
N GLU A 51 -6.84 12.61 -7.64
CA GLU A 51 -7.02 14.06 -7.51
C GLU A 51 -8.30 14.47 -6.78
N HIS A 52 -9.33 13.63 -6.88
CA HIS A 52 -10.64 13.92 -6.32
C HIS A 52 -10.94 13.16 -5.03
N SER A 53 -10.00 12.33 -4.58
CA SER A 53 -10.13 11.48 -3.39
C SER A 53 -9.44 12.12 -2.19
N ASP A 54 -9.99 11.94 -0.99
CA ASP A 54 -9.31 12.36 0.24
C ASP A 54 -8.20 11.39 0.61
N ILE A 55 -8.40 10.09 0.34
CA ILE A 55 -7.49 9.01 0.73
C ILE A 55 -7.30 8.04 -0.45
N VAL A 56 -6.08 7.61 -0.70
CA VAL A 56 -5.75 6.50 -1.62
C VAL A 56 -5.13 5.35 -0.84
N VAL A 57 -5.64 4.14 -1.03
CA VAL A 57 -5.29 2.96 -0.24
C VAL A 57 -4.78 1.83 -1.14
N ARG A 58 -3.54 1.38 -0.91
CA ARG A 58 -3.04 0.11 -1.46
C ARG A 58 -3.40 -1.03 -0.52
N TYR A 59 -4.08 -2.06 -1.03
CA TYR A 59 -4.65 -3.13 -0.19
C TYR A 59 -4.01 -4.51 -0.37
N SER A 60 -3.25 -4.76 -1.44
CA SER A 60 -2.61 -6.04 -1.70
C SER A 60 -1.30 -5.91 -2.49
N GLY A 61 -0.65 -7.06 -2.70
CA GLY A 61 0.65 -7.17 -3.37
C GLY A 61 1.79 -6.63 -2.52
N GLY A 62 2.82 -6.13 -3.19
CA GLY A 62 3.97 -5.48 -2.56
C GLY A 62 4.78 -4.72 -3.60
N ALA A 63 6.11 -4.81 -3.49
CA ALA A 63 7.02 -4.17 -4.43
C ALA A 63 7.02 -4.79 -5.85
N ASN A 64 6.27 -5.88 -6.07
CA ASN A 64 6.04 -6.48 -7.40
C ASN A 64 5.00 -5.71 -8.24
N ALA A 65 4.28 -4.77 -7.63
CA ALA A 65 3.48 -3.82 -8.38
C ALA A 65 4.35 -2.66 -8.85
N GLY A 66 3.96 -2.03 -9.94
CA GLY A 66 4.59 -0.80 -10.40
C GLY A 66 3.58 0.03 -11.17
N HIS A 67 3.64 1.35 -11.03
CA HIS A 67 2.98 2.26 -11.96
C HIS A 67 3.78 3.55 -12.05
N THR A 68 3.70 4.17 -13.23
CA THR A 68 4.34 5.45 -13.48
C THR A 68 3.29 6.56 -13.38
N VAL A 69 3.53 7.53 -12.51
CA VAL A 69 2.72 8.76 -12.43
C VAL A 69 3.50 9.90 -13.08
N VAL A 70 2.81 10.69 -13.92
CA VAL A 70 3.39 11.84 -14.60
C VAL A 70 2.66 13.09 -14.14
N ILE A 71 3.36 14.04 -13.52
CA ILE A 71 2.83 15.33 -13.08
C ILE A 71 3.68 16.46 -13.67
N GLY A 72 3.09 17.21 -14.59
CA GLY A 72 3.82 18.19 -15.40
C GLY A 72 4.99 17.49 -16.12
N ASP A 73 6.20 17.98 -15.91
CA ASP A 73 7.42 17.40 -16.50
C ASP A 73 8.07 16.31 -15.64
N ASN A 74 7.52 16.00 -14.46
CA ASN A 74 8.08 15.00 -13.56
C ASN A 74 7.44 13.62 -13.77
N THR A 75 8.29 12.60 -13.82
CA THR A 75 7.88 11.19 -13.90
C THR A 75 8.30 10.47 -12.63
N PHE A 76 7.37 9.77 -12.00
CA PHE A 76 7.57 9.03 -10.76
C PHE A 76 7.25 7.55 -10.97
N ALA A 77 8.23 6.68 -10.80
CA ALA A 77 8.02 5.23 -10.78
C ALA A 77 7.72 4.80 -9.34
N LEU A 78 6.49 4.38 -9.09
CA LEU A 78 6.01 3.96 -7.78
C LEU A 78 5.76 2.45 -7.77
N HIS A 79 6.08 1.81 -6.65
CA HIS A 79 5.96 0.38 -6.40
C HIS A 79 5.05 0.09 -5.19
N LEU A 80 5.42 0.55 -4.00
CA LEU A 80 4.64 0.36 -2.77
C LEU A 80 3.78 1.58 -2.45
N LEU A 81 4.29 2.78 -2.77
CA LEU A 81 3.54 3.99 -2.52
C LEU A 81 2.26 4.02 -3.37
N PRO A 82 1.10 4.37 -2.77
CA PRO A 82 -0.10 4.63 -3.55
C PRO A 82 0.10 5.79 -4.54
N SER A 83 -0.62 5.83 -5.67
CA SER A 83 -0.49 6.89 -6.68
C SER A 83 -0.78 8.28 -6.11
N GLY A 84 -1.60 8.38 -5.06
CA GLY A 84 -1.84 9.64 -4.33
C GLY A 84 -0.60 10.25 -3.68
N SER A 85 0.49 9.49 -3.53
CA SER A 85 1.71 9.92 -2.84
C SER A 85 2.39 11.11 -3.49
N VAL A 86 2.17 11.36 -4.78
CA VAL A 86 2.70 12.53 -5.49
C VAL A 86 1.78 13.76 -5.40
N ARG A 87 0.61 13.63 -4.76
CA ARG A 87 -0.40 14.68 -4.60
C ARG A 87 -0.38 15.22 -3.16
N PRO A 88 -0.09 16.51 -2.92
CA PRO A 88 0.07 17.05 -1.55
C PRO A 88 -1.15 16.91 -0.63
N ASN A 89 -2.37 16.95 -1.18
CA ASN A 89 -3.63 16.99 -0.43
C ASN A 89 -4.31 15.62 -0.32
N VAL A 90 -3.59 14.54 -0.63
CA VAL A 90 -4.12 13.17 -0.65
C VAL A 90 -3.39 12.35 0.39
N ASP A 91 -4.15 11.82 1.35
CA ASP A 91 -3.62 10.86 2.32
C ASP A 91 -3.43 9.51 1.63
N CYS A 92 -2.35 8.82 1.99
CA CYS A 92 -1.91 7.57 1.41
C CYS A 92 -1.85 6.50 2.48
N VAL A 93 -2.49 5.36 2.23
CA VAL A 93 -2.53 4.24 3.17
C VAL A 93 -1.96 2.99 2.51
N ILE A 94 -1.02 2.35 3.19
CA ILE A 94 -0.57 0.99 2.88
C ILE A 94 -1.28 0.04 3.85
N GLY A 95 -2.27 -0.70 3.36
CA GLY A 95 -3.11 -1.60 4.14
C GLY A 95 -2.40 -2.85 4.65
N ASN A 96 -3.05 -3.58 5.56
CA ASN A 96 -2.52 -4.80 6.18
C ASN A 96 -2.39 -5.98 5.20
N GLY A 97 -3.03 -5.91 4.03
CA GLY A 97 -2.91 -6.92 2.99
C GLY A 97 -1.63 -6.81 2.18
N VAL A 98 -0.92 -5.68 2.24
CA VAL A 98 0.36 -5.45 1.53
C VAL A 98 1.52 -6.14 2.27
N VAL A 99 2.43 -6.75 1.50
CA VAL A 99 3.76 -7.14 1.99
C VAL A 99 4.76 -6.04 1.66
N VAL A 100 5.27 -5.36 2.69
CA VAL A 100 6.11 -4.17 2.59
C VAL A 100 7.56 -4.56 2.48
N ASP A 101 8.22 -4.19 1.38
CA ASP A 101 9.68 -4.21 1.25
C ASP A 101 10.24 -2.87 1.75
N PRO A 102 10.88 -2.81 2.93
CA PRO A 102 11.32 -1.56 3.53
C PRO A 102 12.38 -0.84 2.68
N ASP A 103 13.28 -1.58 2.03
CA ASP A 103 14.30 -0.99 1.16
C ASP A 103 13.66 -0.21 0.02
N THR A 104 12.67 -0.82 -0.63
CA THR A 104 11.94 -0.21 -1.75
C THR A 104 11.16 1.00 -1.26
N LEU A 105 10.39 0.86 -0.17
CA LEU A 105 9.55 1.94 0.35
C LEU A 105 10.37 3.16 0.79
N VAL A 106 11.48 2.95 1.51
CA VAL A 106 12.38 4.03 1.94
C VAL A 106 12.95 4.78 0.73
N LYS A 107 13.41 4.05 -0.29
CA LYS A 107 13.94 4.67 -1.53
C LYS A 107 12.88 5.49 -2.26
N GLU A 108 11.65 4.99 -2.33
CA GLU A 108 10.54 5.74 -2.94
C GLU A 108 10.23 7.03 -2.18
N ILE A 109 10.18 6.98 -0.84
CA ILE A 109 9.98 8.16 0.02
C ILE A 109 11.10 9.17 -0.19
N GLU A 110 12.36 8.73 -0.20
CA GLU A 110 13.53 9.59 -0.42
C GLU A 110 13.52 10.23 -1.83
N THR A 111 13.11 9.48 -2.85
CA THR A 111 12.96 9.97 -4.23
C THR A 111 11.91 11.08 -4.32
N LEU A 112 10.77 10.92 -3.64
CA LEU A 112 9.76 11.99 -3.56
C LEU A 112 10.27 13.20 -2.80
N ALA A 113 11.02 13.01 -1.71
CA ALA A 113 11.61 14.09 -0.94
C ALA A 113 12.60 14.92 -1.76
N GLN A 114 13.43 14.29 -2.62
CA GLN A 114 14.33 14.98 -3.56
C GLN A 114 13.59 15.86 -4.58
N LYS A 115 12.30 15.58 -4.81
CA LYS A 115 11.40 16.36 -5.67
C LYS A 115 10.52 17.32 -4.86
N ASN A 116 10.86 17.58 -3.59
CA ASN A 116 10.13 18.45 -2.66
C ASN A 116 8.70 17.95 -2.33
N ILE A 117 8.45 16.65 -2.48
CA ILE A 117 7.18 16.02 -2.11
C ILE A 117 7.38 15.32 -0.76
N THR A 118 6.87 15.93 0.32
CA THR A 118 6.91 15.34 1.66
C THR A 118 5.70 14.43 1.90
N LEU A 119 5.91 13.28 2.54
CA LEU A 119 4.87 12.33 2.94
C LEU A 119 4.53 12.38 4.43
N THR A 120 5.22 13.23 5.19
CA THR A 120 5.01 13.40 6.64
C THR A 120 3.56 13.80 6.92
N LYS A 121 2.91 13.10 7.86
CA LYS A 121 1.49 13.28 8.24
C LYS A 121 0.45 12.92 7.17
N ARG A 122 0.85 12.35 6.04
CA ARG A 122 -0.09 11.88 5.01
C ARG A 122 0.20 10.49 4.46
N LEU A 123 1.33 9.86 4.79
CA LEU A 123 1.55 8.43 4.55
C LEU A 123 1.34 7.64 5.85
N PHE A 124 0.50 6.63 5.77
CA PHE A 124 0.13 5.75 6.88
C PHE A 124 0.36 4.29 6.48
N ILE A 125 1.20 3.59 7.23
CA ILE A 125 1.54 2.20 7.01
C ILE A 125 0.84 1.37 8.08
N SER A 126 0.15 0.30 7.66
CA SER A 126 -0.49 -0.59 8.60
C SER A 126 0.54 -1.26 9.50
N GLU A 127 0.35 -1.17 10.81
CA GLU A 127 1.15 -1.94 11.77
C GLU A 127 1.01 -3.46 11.59
N ASN A 128 -0.07 -3.90 10.94
CA ASN A 128 -0.36 -5.30 10.63
C ASN A 128 0.17 -5.76 9.26
N ALA A 129 0.73 -4.84 8.44
CA ALA A 129 1.39 -5.21 7.19
C ALA A 129 2.62 -6.09 7.47
N HIS A 130 2.85 -7.07 6.61
CA HIS A 130 3.98 -7.99 6.75
C HIS A 130 5.23 -7.42 6.08
N VAL A 131 6.41 -7.78 6.57
CA VAL A 131 7.68 -7.22 6.12
C VAL A 131 8.41 -8.23 5.25
N VAL A 132 8.73 -7.82 4.02
CA VAL A 132 9.64 -8.54 3.13
C VAL A 132 11.06 -8.26 3.58
N LEU A 133 11.85 -9.30 3.79
CA LEU A 133 13.24 -9.25 4.23
C LEU A 133 14.11 -10.06 3.27
N ASP A 134 15.43 -9.95 3.40
CA ASP A 134 16.38 -10.54 2.46
C ASP A 134 16.20 -12.04 2.27
N TYR A 135 15.84 -12.78 3.33
CA TYR A 135 15.62 -14.23 3.22
C TYR A 135 14.39 -14.57 2.36
N HIS A 136 13.38 -13.70 2.29
CA HIS A 136 12.26 -13.88 1.37
C HIS A 136 12.71 -13.70 -0.08
N LYS A 137 13.54 -12.67 -0.35
CA LYS A 137 14.08 -12.40 -1.71
C LYS A 137 14.97 -13.56 -2.16
N LYS A 138 15.82 -14.06 -1.26
CA LYS A 138 16.67 -15.23 -1.50
C LYS A 138 15.84 -16.50 -1.73
N GLU A 139 14.81 -16.73 -0.93
CA GLU A 139 13.92 -17.88 -1.11
C GLU A 139 13.19 -17.86 -2.45
N ASP A 140 12.68 -16.69 -2.85
CA ASP A 140 11.99 -16.47 -4.14
C ASP A 140 12.94 -16.82 -5.30
N GLN A 141 14.18 -16.31 -5.25
CA GLN A 141 15.22 -16.62 -6.21
C GLN A 141 15.52 -18.12 -6.30
N LEU A 142 15.82 -18.77 -5.17
CA LEU A 142 16.21 -20.18 -5.12
C LEU A 142 15.09 -21.10 -5.61
N ARG A 143 13.84 -20.80 -5.23
CA ARG A 143 12.66 -21.56 -5.69
C ARG A 143 12.51 -21.46 -7.20
N GLU A 144 12.55 -20.25 -7.77
CA GLU A 144 12.45 -20.06 -9.22
C GLU A 144 13.58 -20.76 -9.97
N GLU A 145 14.84 -20.61 -9.51
CA GLU A 145 15.98 -21.30 -10.12
C GLU A 145 15.81 -22.82 -10.10
N SER A 146 15.33 -23.40 -8.99
CA SER A 146 15.10 -24.83 -8.84
C SER A 146 14.01 -25.39 -9.77
N LEU A 147 13.03 -24.57 -10.17
CA LEU A 147 11.96 -24.98 -11.08
C LEU A 147 12.42 -25.12 -12.55
N GLY A 148 13.60 -24.61 -12.90
CA GLY A 148 14.19 -24.74 -14.23
C GLY A 148 13.29 -24.19 -15.34
N LYS A 149 12.71 -25.08 -16.16
CA LYS A 149 11.78 -24.71 -17.24
C LYS A 149 10.36 -24.41 -16.75
N ASN A 150 10.03 -24.82 -15.53
CA ASN A 150 8.69 -24.67 -14.94
C ASN A 150 8.59 -23.43 -14.03
N LYS A 151 9.45 -22.43 -14.25
CA LYS A 151 9.44 -21.15 -13.53
C LYS A 151 8.07 -20.50 -13.62
N LEU A 152 7.65 -19.86 -12.53
CA LEU A 152 6.43 -19.07 -12.51
C LEU A 152 6.66 -17.68 -13.13
N GLY A 153 7.90 -17.22 -13.20
CA GLY A 153 8.25 -15.89 -13.66
C GLY A 153 8.03 -14.84 -12.57
N THR A 154 8.40 -15.16 -11.32
CA THR A 154 8.21 -14.20 -10.22
C THR A 154 9.11 -12.98 -10.40
N THR A 155 8.77 -11.88 -9.72
CA THR A 155 9.59 -10.67 -9.76
C THR A 155 10.88 -10.78 -8.94
N ILE A 156 11.12 -11.92 -8.25
CA ILE A 156 12.25 -12.14 -7.34
C ILE A 156 12.31 -11.04 -6.26
N ARG A 157 11.14 -10.64 -5.77
CA ARG A 157 10.98 -9.60 -4.74
C ARG A 157 10.55 -10.15 -3.39
N GLY A 158 10.49 -11.48 -3.23
CA GLY A 158 10.14 -12.11 -1.96
C GLY A 158 8.65 -12.07 -1.62
N ILE A 159 7.79 -11.79 -2.61
CA ILE A 159 6.34 -11.62 -2.39
C ILE A 159 5.71 -12.94 -1.97
N GLY A 160 5.91 -13.99 -2.77
CA GLY A 160 5.36 -15.32 -2.48
C GLY A 160 5.84 -15.88 -1.15
N PRO A 161 7.17 -15.93 -0.88
CA PRO A 161 7.69 -16.35 0.41
C PRO A 161 7.14 -15.56 1.60
N CYS A 162 6.98 -14.24 1.49
CA CYS A 162 6.42 -13.42 2.56
C CYS A 162 4.94 -13.72 2.83
N TYR A 163 4.13 -13.89 1.78
CA TYR A 163 2.74 -14.35 1.94
C TYR A 163 2.65 -15.77 2.51
N ALA A 164 3.55 -16.67 2.11
CA ALA A 164 3.63 -18.02 2.66
C ALA A 164 3.93 -17.99 4.17
N ASP A 165 4.90 -17.17 4.60
CA ASP A 165 5.22 -17.00 6.02
C ASP A 165 4.08 -16.33 6.80
N LYS A 166 3.34 -15.38 6.18
CA LYS A 166 2.11 -14.78 6.75
C LYS A 166 1.06 -15.86 7.07
N VAL A 167 0.74 -16.70 6.10
CA VAL A 167 -0.25 -17.79 6.28
C VAL A 167 0.28 -18.87 7.23
N GLY A 168 1.60 -19.12 7.20
CA GLY A 168 2.29 -20.05 8.09
C GLY A 168 2.37 -19.58 9.55
N ARG A 169 2.25 -18.28 9.81
CA ARG A 169 2.22 -17.60 11.14
C ARG A 169 3.52 -17.68 11.95
N SER A 170 4.32 -18.72 11.79
CA SER A 170 5.52 -18.96 12.61
C SER A 170 6.73 -18.12 12.19
N TYR A 171 6.89 -17.85 10.90
CA TYR A 171 8.08 -17.19 10.35
C TYR A 171 7.79 -15.80 9.75
N ALA A 172 6.61 -15.23 10.03
CA ALA A 172 6.21 -13.91 9.57
C ALA A 172 6.67 -12.80 10.51
N ILE A 173 7.14 -11.68 9.95
CA ILE A 173 7.39 -10.42 10.68
C ILE A 173 6.39 -9.36 10.19
N ARG A 174 5.84 -8.59 11.12
CA ARG A 174 4.94 -7.45 10.81
C ARG A 174 5.59 -6.12 11.16
N MET A 175 5.08 -5.02 10.59
CA MET A 175 5.56 -3.66 10.89
C MET A 175 5.56 -3.35 12.40
N ALA A 176 4.55 -3.81 13.15
CA ALA A 176 4.49 -3.68 14.60
C ALA A 176 5.66 -4.34 15.35
N ASP A 177 6.27 -5.39 14.80
CA ASP A 177 7.39 -6.11 15.43
C ASP A 177 8.65 -5.21 15.50
N LEU A 178 8.79 -4.25 14.59
CA LEU A 178 9.89 -3.27 14.58
C LEU A 178 9.91 -2.40 15.86
N ARG A 179 8.77 -2.24 16.55
CA ARG A 179 8.69 -1.51 17.83
C ARG A 179 9.40 -2.24 18.98
N LYS A 180 9.69 -3.54 18.84
CA LYS A 180 10.25 -4.39 19.90
C LYS A 180 11.53 -5.07 19.40
N LEU A 181 12.56 -4.27 19.15
CA LEU A 181 13.82 -4.70 18.52
C LEU A 181 14.48 -5.92 19.21
N GLU A 182 14.50 -5.98 20.54
CA GLU A 182 15.06 -7.15 21.25
C GLU A 182 14.30 -8.46 20.95
N LYS A 183 12.95 -8.39 20.93
CA LYS A 183 12.12 -9.55 20.56
C LYS A 183 12.28 -9.90 19.08
N LEU A 184 12.40 -8.88 18.23
CA LEU A 184 12.65 -9.04 16.81
C LEU A 184 13.99 -9.74 16.55
N LYS A 185 15.06 -9.38 17.27
CA LYS A 185 16.38 -10.01 17.14
C LYS A 185 16.31 -11.51 17.41
N ALA A 186 15.70 -11.91 18.53
CA ALA A 186 15.53 -13.32 18.88
C ALA A 186 14.67 -14.08 17.85
N LYS A 187 13.60 -13.44 17.36
CA LYS A 187 12.72 -14.00 16.32
C LYS A 187 13.46 -14.17 14.99
N LEU A 188 14.24 -13.19 14.55
CA LEU A 188 15.05 -13.24 13.33
C LEU A 188 16.08 -14.37 13.40
N LYS A 189 16.76 -14.53 14.53
CA LYS A 189 17.70 -15.64 14.72
C LYS A 189 17.01 -16.98 14.46
N THR A 190 15.84 -17.20 15.06
CA THR A 190 15.06 -18.43 14.86
C THR A 190 14.61 -18.62 13.41
N ILE A 191 14.13 -17.56 12.76
CA ILE A 191 13.67 -17.61 11.35
C ILE A 191 14.85 -17.93 10.42
N VAL A 192 15.97 -17.22 10.55
CA VAL A 192 17.12 -17.36 9.66
C VAL A 192 17.80 -18.71 9.85
N GLU A 193 17.91 -19.22 11.09
CA GLU A 193 18.39 -20.58 11.35
C GLU A 193 17.51 -21.64 10.65
N TYR A 194 16.19 -21.47 10.68
CA TYR A 194 15.26 -22.36 9.98
C TYR A 194 15.40 -22.25 8.46
N LYS A 195 15.41 -21.03 7.90
CA LYS A 195 15.55 -20.80 6.45
C LYS A 195 16.89 -21.32 5.94
N ASN A 196 17.99 -21.12 6.66
CA ASN A 196 19.30 -21.66 6.30
C ASN A 196 19.32 -23.19 6.22
N LYS A 197 18.64 -23.90 7.13
CA LYS A 197 18.51 -25.37 7.04
C LYS A 197 17.81 -25.79 5.76
N ILE A 198 16.73 -25.12 5.39
CA ILE A 198 15.99 -25.37 4.14
C ILE A 198 16.88 -25.05 2.93
N PHE A 199 17.54 -23.89 2.94
CA PHE A 199 18.32 -23.41 1.82
C PHE A 199 19.54 -24.29 1.53
N ALA A 200 20.23 -24.74 2.58
CA ALA A 200 21.31 -25.69 2.46
C ALA A 200 20.82 -27.05 1.93
N ALA A 201 19.75 -27.60 2.52
CA ALA A 201 19.26 -28.93 2.18
C ALA A 201 18.66 -29.05 0.78
N LEU A 202 17.93 -28.01 0.32
CA LEU A 202 17.21 -28.06 -0.95
C LEU A 202 17.97 -27.42 -2.11
N TYR A 203 18.84 -26.44 -1.84
CA TYR A 203 19.45 -25.61 -2.88
C TYR A 203 20.97 -25.49 -2.78
N ASN A 204 21.60 -26.11 -1.77
CA ASN A 204 23.03 -25.96 -1.49
C ASN A 204 23.48 -24.49 -1.44
N ALA A 205 22.63 -23.62 -0.89
CA ALA A 205 22.88 -22.19 -0.84
C ALA A 205 23.66 -21.79 0.43
N GLU A 206 24.51 -20.79 0.29
CA GLU A 206 25.27 -20.20 1.40
C GLU A 206 24.34 -19.67 2.51
N PRO A 207 24.70 -19.86 3.78
CA PRO A 207 23.88 -19.43 4.89
C PRO A 207 23.83 -17.90 4.99
N MET A 208 22.67 -17.38 5.34
CA MET A 208 22.45 -15.97 5.65
C MET A 208 22.75 -15.69 7.13
N ASN A 209 23.17 -14.46 7.44
CA ASN A 209 23.40 -14.01 8.80
C ASN A 209 22.19 -13.22 9.34
N ALA A 210 21.67 -13.65 10.49
CA ALA A 210 20.55 -13.00 11.15
C ALA A 210 20.89 -11.58 11.65
N ASP A 211 22.13 -11.35 12.09
CA ASP A 211 22.56 -10.06 12.60
C ASP A 211 22.58 -9.00 11.49
N ASP A 212 23.03 -9.34 10.28
CA ASP A 212 23.03 -8.43 9.12
C ASP A 212 21.61 -7.96 8.77
N ILE A 213 20.63 -8.88 8.81
CA ILE A 213 19.22 -8.56 8.57
C ILE A 213 18.65 -7.72 9.72
N PHE A 214 19.06 -8.00 10.96
CA PHE A 214 18.64 -7.24 12.13
C PHE A 214 19.16 -5.79 12.08
N GLU A 215 20.40 -5.58 11.65
CA GLU A 215 20.97 -4.24 11.47
C GLU A 215 20.14 -3.39 10.49
N LYS A 216 19.70 -3.99 9.37
CA LYS A 216 18.76 -3.34 8.45
C LYS A 216 17.42 -3.03 9.11
N CYS A 217 16.87 -3.96 9.90
CA CYS A 217 15.61 -3.77 10.61
C CYS A 217 15.64 -2.58 11.59
N LYS A 218 16.78 -2.30 12.23
CA LYS A 218 16.92 -1.09 13.06
C LYS A 218 16.76 0.18 12.23
N SER A 219 17.43 0.26 11.07
CA SER A 219 17.28 1.40 10.16
C SER A 219 15.84 1.54 9.64
N TYR A 220 15.17 0.43 9.35
CA TYR A 220 13.77 0.44 8.95
C TYR A 220 12.85 0.93 10.07
N ALA A 221 13.11 0.54 11.31
CA ALA A 221 12.36 0.99 12.47
C ALA A 221 12.45 2.52 12.61
N ASP A 222 13.66 3.08 12.52
CA ASP A 222 13.87 4.53 12.63
C ASP A 222 13.12 5.32 11.54
N LYS A 223 13.13 4.81 10.30
CA LYS A 223 12.53 5.50 9.15
C LYS A 223 11.02 5.31 9.01
N LEU A 224 10.49 4.12 9.33
CA LEU A 224 9.12 3.73 8.98
C LEU A 224 8.16 3.67 10.18
N LEU A 225 8.64 3.48 11.41
CA LEU A 225 7.75 3.50 12.59
C LEU A 225 7.02 4.84 12.78
N PRO A 226 7.60 6.02 12.48
CA PRO A 226 6.86 7.28 12.55
C PRO A 226 5.64 7.36 11.62
N LEU A 227 5.58 6.51 10.59
CA LEU A 227 4.50 6.41 9.63
C LEU A 227 3.56 5.24 9.92
N THR A 228 3.86 4.40 10.93
CA THR A 228 3.18 3.13 11.20
C THR A 228 2.06 3.29 12.23
N ILE A 229 0.82 3.04 11.83
CA ILE A 229 -0.39 3.23 12.66
C ILE A 229 -1.41 2.08 12.52
N ASP A 230 -2.48 2.12 13.30
CA ASP A 230 -3.69 1.34 13.03
C ASP A 230 -4.45 1.96 11.84
N THR A 231 -4.17 1.43 10.65
CA THR A 231 -4.84 1.86 9.42
C THR A 231 -6.31 1.46 9.36
N THR A 232 -6.71 0.41 10.07
CA THR A 232 -8.12 -0.02 10.09
C THR A 232 -8.94 1.05 10.81
N GLU A 233 -8.48 1.47 11.99
CA GLU A 233 -9.12 2.55 12.75
C GLU A 233 -9.15 3.86 11.95
N LEU A 234 -8.04 4.22 11.29
CA LEU A 234 -7.97 5.41 10.41
C LEU A 234 -9.05 5.36 9.31
N LEU A 235 -9.16 4.24 8.60
CA LEU A 235 -10.08 4.09 7.48
C LEU A 235 -11.54 4.12 7.94
N HIS A 236 -11.88 3.42 9.03
CA HIS A 236 -13.23 3.46 9.61
C HIS A 236 -13.63 4.87 10.06
N LYS A 237 -12.75 5.58 10.76
CA LYS A 237 -12.99 6.99 11.14
C LYS A 237 -13.16 7.89 9.93
N SER A 238 -12.38 7.67 8.88
CA SER A 238 -12.45 8.45 7.65
C SER A 238 -13.79 8.25 6.94
N ILE A 239 -14.24 6.99 6.82
CA ILE A 239 -15.55 6.63 6.28
C ILE A 239 -16.67 7.28 7.11
N ALA A 240 -16.61 7.18 8.45
CA ALA A 240 -17.61 7.79 9.34
C ALA A 240 -17.66 9.33 9.20
N ASN A 241 -16.52 9.96 8.91
CA ASN A 241 -16.41 11.40 8.69
C ASN A 241 -16.75 11.83 7.23
N GLY A 242 -17.25 10.91 6.40
CA GLY A 242 -17.66 11.19 5.03
C GLY A 242 -16.51 11.49 4.06
N LYS A 243 -15.27 11.04 4.39
CA LYS A 243 -14.12 11.13 3.48
C LYS A 243 -14.30 10.18 2.30
N SER A 244 -13.84 10.62 1.13
CA SER A 244 -13.80 9.81 -0.09
C SER A 244 -12.54 8.95 -0.15
N ILE A 245 -12.68 7.66 -0.45
CA ILE A 245 -11.57 6.71 -0.44
C ILE A 245 -11.45 6.01 -1.78
N LEU A 246 -10.25 6.04 -2.36
CA LEU A 246 -9.88 5.30 -3.56
C LEU A 246 -9.01 4.11 -3.18
N PHE A 247 -9.50 2.90 -3.44
CA PHE A 247 -8.74 1.66 -3.26
C PHE A 247 -8.01 1.33 -4.56
N GLU A 248 -6.68 1.34 -4.50
CA GLU A 248 -5.78 1.07 -5.59
C GLU A 248 -5.39 -0.41 -5.59
N GLY A 249 -5.86 -1.15 -6.59
CA GLY A 249 -5.47 -2.54 -6.82
C GLY A 249 -4.09 -2.65 -7.45
N ALA A 250 -3.34 -3.67 -7.02
CA ALA A 250 -2.09 -4.09 -7.63
C ALA A 250 -2.33 -5.30 -8.55
N GLN A 251 -1.49 -5.46 -9.59
CA GLN A 251 -1.64 -6.53 -10.61
C GLN A 251 -3.04 -6.50 -11.27
N GLY A 252 -3.54 -7.63 -11.77
CA GLY A 252 -4.87 -7.74 -12.37
C GLY A 252 -5.58 -9.00 -11.90
N SER A 253 -6.90 -9.06 -12.11
CA SER A 253 -7.77 -10.12 -11.60
C SER A 253 -7.42 -11.50 -12.15
N LEU A 254 -6.80 -11.61 -13.34
CA LEU A 254 -6.32 -12.89 -13.88
C LEU A 254 -4.98 -13.35 -13.29
N LEU A 255 -4.33 -12.51 -12.49
CA LEU A 255 -3.21 -12.87 -11.61
C LEU A 255 -3.64 -13.09 -10.15
N ASP A 256 -4.93 -13.04 -9.84
CA ASP A 256 -5.43 -13.32 -8.49
C ASP A 256 -5.06 -14.75 -8.05
N LEU A 257 -4.67 -14.93 -6.80
CA LEU A 257 -4.26 -16.24 -6.26
C LEU A 257 -5.36 -17.31 -6.42
N ASP A 258 -6.62 -16.94 -6.23
CA ASP A 258 -7.74 -17.87 -6.20
C ASP A 258 -8.50 -17.91 -7.53
N HIS A 259 -8.55 -16.78 -8.25
CA HIS A 259 -9.40 -16.61 -9.43
C HIS A 259 -8.61 -16.38 -10.74
N GLY A 260 -7.28 -16.37 -10.67
CA GLY A 260 -6.41 -16.21 -11.82
C GLY A 260 -6.03 -17.53 -12.50
N THR A 261 -5.06 -17.45 -13.42
CA THR A 261 -4.52 -18.61 -14.15
C THR A 261 -3.51 -19.41 -13.31
N PHE A 262 -3.95 -19.99 -12.18
CA PHE A 262 -3.09 -20.76 -11.28
C PHE A 262 -2.36 -21.90 -12.01
N PRO A 263 -1.04 -22.11 -11.78
CA PRO A 263 -0.20 -21.48 -10.76
C PRO A 263 0.50 -20.17 -11.20
N PHE A 264 0.28 -19.69 -12.42
CA PHE A 264 0.91 -18.49 -12.97
C PHE A 264 0.18 -17.21 -12.51
N VAL A 265 0.21 -16.98 -11.19
CA VAL A 265 -0.52 -15.92 -10.49
C VAL A 265 0.37 -15.26 -9.43
N THR A 266 -0.06 -14.13 -8.86
CA THR A 266 0.57 -13.57 -7.65
C THR A 266 0.05 -14.27 -6.39
N SER A 267 0.75 -14.14 -5.27
CA SER A 267 0.37 -14.76 -3.99
C SER A 267 -0.63 -13.94 -3.15
N SER A 268 -1.43 -13.10 -3.82
CA SER A 268 -2.40 -12.21 -3.18
C SER A 268 -3.68 -12.13 -4.00
N ASN A 269 -4.77 -11.72 -3.36
CA ASN A 269 -6.00 -11.37 -4.09
C ASN A 269 -5.83 -10.00 -4.77
N ALA A 270 -5.65 -10.02 -6.09
CA ALA A 270 -5.50 -8.84 -6.96
C ALA A 270 -6.85 -8.28 -7.41
N SER A 271 -7.91 -9.07 -7.26
CA SER A 271 -9.30 -8.65 -7.49
C SER A 271 -9.83 -7.77 -6.32
N PRO A 272 -10.97 -7.09 -6.50
CA PRO A 272 -11.62 -6.32 -5.44
C PRO A 272 -12.00 -7.15 -4.21
N LEU A 273 -12.08 -8.47 -4.32
CA LEU A 273 -12.34 -9.38 -3.20
C LEU A 273 -11.23 -9.33 -2.14
N GLY A 274 -10.01 -8.93 -2.53
CA GLY A 274 -8.90 -8.72 -1.60
C GLY A 274 -9.01 -7.44 -0.78
N MET A 275 -9.84 -6.47 -1.19
CA MET A 275 -9.91 -5.15 -0.56
C MET A 275 -10.40 -5.22 0.90
N PRO A 276 -11.53 -5.88 1.23
CA PRO A 276 -11.98 -5.96 2.62
C PRO A 276 -10.94 -6.60 3.56
N ALA A 277 -10.34 -7.72 3.14
CA ALA A 277 -9.31 -8.41 3.93
C ALA A 277 -8.00 -7.61 4.02
N GLY A 278 -7.68 -6.82 2.98
CA GLY A 278 -6.44 -6.06 2.88
C GLY A 278 -6.44 -4.71 3.59
N CYS A 279 -7.63 -4.21 3.98
CA CYS A 279 -7.79 -2.91 4.62
C CYS A 279 -8.67 -2.91 5.88
N GLY A 280 -9.39 -4.01 6.16
CA GLY A 280 -10.29 -4.11 7.31
C GLY A 280 -11.56 -3.28 7.19
N VAL A 281 -12.03 -3.01 5.97
CA VAL A 281 -13.27 -2.24 5.69
C VAL A 281 -14.34 -3.14 5.06
N PRO A 282 -15.65 -2.93 5.32
CA PRO A 282 -16.74 -3.71 4.72
C PRO A 282 -16.85 -3.57 3.20
#